data_AF-A0A9R0YQB5-F1
#
_entry.id   AF-A0A9R0YQB5-F1
#
_cell.length_a   1.000
_cell.length_b   1.000
_cell.length_c   1.000
_cell.angle_alpha   90.00
_cell.angle_beta   90.00
_cell.angle_gamma   90.00
#
_symmetry.space_group_name_H-M   'P 1'
#
loop_
_entity.id
_entity.type
_entity.pdbx_description
1 polymer ?
#
loop_
_entity_poly.entity_id
_entity_poly.type
_entity_poly.pdbx_seq_one_letter_code
_entity_poly.pdbx_strand_id
1 'polypeptide(L)'
;MIKSMVYYGNTSIGEVEVWPKGDTNLGAAAWAREIRVDRLSPPSERCLPLAVMHTVAVGARCLVMESRPPKAADEPPPPLVAMHAACLRDNKTAVVPLGEEELHLVAMTSGRNLTNHACFWGYKVPFELIHFKES
;
A
#
# COMPACT_ATOMS: atom_id res chain seq x y z
N MET A 1 1.80 -16.38 -2.02
CA MET A 1 0.64 -15.55 -1.66
C MET A 1 0.46 -15.67 -0.16
N ILE A 2 0.41 -14.54 0.53
CA ILE A 2 0.21 -14.45 1.99
C ILE A 2 -1.13 -13.77 2.19
N LYS A 3 -1.98 -14.33 3.06
CA LYS A 3 -3.21 -13.65 3.48
C LYS A 3 -2.84 -12.72 4.63
N SER A 4 -3.20 -11.45 4.48
CA SER A 4 -2.85 -10.39 5.40
C SER A 4 -4.10 -9.64 5.80
N MET A 5 -4.17 -9.24 7.07
CA MET A 5 -5.22 -8.35 7.55
C MET A 5 -4.69 -6.92 7.53
N VAL A 6 -5.44 -6.00 6.94
CA VAL A 6 -5.10 -4.58 6.93
C VAL A 6 -5.84 -3.88 8.06
N TYR A 7 -5.10 -3.12 8.84
CA TYR A 7 -5.60 -2.26 9.90
C TYR A 7 -5.31 -0.81 9.55
N TYR A 8 -6.28 0.07 9.81
CA TYR A 8 -6.07 1.51 9.79
C TYR A 8 -6.16 2.01 11.24
N GLY A 9 -5.02 2.42 11.80
CA GLY A 9 -4.89 2.63 13.23
C GLY A 9 -5.22 1.35 14.01
N ASN A 10 -6.32 1.38 14.76
CA ASN A 10 -6.76 0.25 15.61
C ASN A 10 -7.95 -0.54 15.02
N THR A 11 -8.37 -0.22 13.80
CA THR A 11 -9.57 -0.79 13.17
C THR A 11 -9.17 -1.67 11.99
N SER A 12 -9.64 -2.92 11.95
CA SER A 12 -9.46 -3.80 10.78
C SER A 12 -10.34 -3.32 9.62
N ILE A 13 -9.73 -2.98 8.49
CA ILE A 13 -10.43 -2.45 7.32
C ILE A 13 -10.67 -3.50 6.22
N GLY A 14 -9.97 -4.63 6.27
CA GLY A 14 -10.24 -5.77 5.39
C GLY A 14 -9.06 -6.71 5.20
N GLU A 15 -9.34 -7.88 4.62
CA GLU A 15 -8.35 -8.86 4.22
C GLU A 15 -7.82 -8.60 2.82
N VAL A 16 -6.52 -8.84 2.64
CA VAL A 16 -5.83 -8.74 1.35
C VAL A 16 -4.92 -9.92 1.12
N GLU A 17 -4.69 -10.21 -0.14
CA GLU A 17 -3.70 -11.18 -0.59
C GLU A 17 -2.45 -10.42 -1.02
N VAL A 18 -1.34 -10.71 -0.34
CA VAL A 18 -0.05 -10.10 -0.61
C VAL A 18 0.82 -11.08 -1.40
N TRP A 19 1.34 -10.60 -2.52
CA TRP A 19 2.35 -11.30 -3.30
C TRP A 19 3.69 -10.58 -3.16
N PRO A 20 4.72 -11.25 -2.61
CA PRO A 20 6.07 -10.72 -2.64
C PRO A 20 6.51 -10.51 -4.09
N LYS A 21 7.21 -9.41 -4.35
CA LYS A 21 7.88 -9.10 -5.61
C LYS A 21 9.34 -8.77 -5.30
N GLY A 22 10.27 -9.32 -6.08
CA GLY A 22 11.71 -9.17 -5.84
C GLY A 22 12.21 -9.98 -4.64
N ASP A 23 13.32 -9.53 -4.05
CA ASP A 23 14.04 -10.21 -2.94
C ASP A 23 13.43 -10.01 -1.54
N THR A 24 12.25 -9.38 -1.45
CA THR A 24 11.61 -9.15 -0.15
C THR A 24 11.04 -10.44 0.41
N ASN A 25 11.69 -10.97 1.45
CA ASN A 25 11.28 -12.20 2.12
C ASN A 25 10.10 -11.95 3.08
N LEU A 26 8.90 -11.77 2.50
CA LEU A 26 7.67 -11.53 3.27
C LEU A 26 7.29 -12.70 4.19
N GLY A 27 7.80 -13.91 3.94
CA GLY A 27 7.53 -15.07 4.79
C GLY A 27 8.14 -14.96 6.19
N ALA A 28 9.24 -14.21 6.33
CA ALA A 28 9.89 -13.92 7.61
C ALA A 28 9.44 -12.58 8.24
N ALA A 29 8.75 -11.74 7.47
CA ALA A 29 8.29 -10.44 7.92
C ALA A 29 7.01 -10.58 8.77
N ALA A 30 7.11 -10.31 10.07
CA ALA A 30 5.95 -10.34 10.98
C ALA A 30 4.83 -9.39 10.52
N TRP A 31 5.18 -8.21 9.99
CA TRP A 31 4.25 -7.22 9.44
C TRP A 31 3.52 -7.68 8.18
N ALA A 32 4.01 -8.71 7.48
CA ALA A 32 3.36 -9.18 6.26
C ALA A 32 2.04 -9.91 6.55
N ARG A 33 1.79 -10.36 7.79
CA ARG A 33 0.50 -10.98 8.19
C ARG A 33 -0.51 -9.93 8.67
N GLU A 34 0.00 -8.85 9.27
CA GLU A 34 -0.80 -7.75 9.81
C GLU A 34 -0.24 -6.42 9.31
N ILE A 35 -0.84 -5.87 8.26
CA ILE A 35 -0.44 -4.59 7.70
C ILE A 35 -1.14 -3.49 8.49
N ARG A 36 -0.39 -2.75 9.30
CA ARG A 36 -0.92 -1.65 10.11
C ARG A 36 -0.59 -0.31 9.47
N VAL A 37 -1.58 0.25 8.79
CA VAL A 37 -1.50 1.61 8.25
C VAL A 37 -1.61 2.58 9.42
N ASP A 38 -0.53 3.33 9.65
CA ASP A 38 -0.45 4.36 10.68
C ASP A 38 -1.09 5.65 10.18
N ARG A 39 -0.69 6.08 8.99
CA ARG A 39 -1.14 7.33 8.37
C ARG A 39 -1.19 7.22 6.86
N LEU A 40 -1.93 8.15 6.25
CA LEU A 40 -1.83 8.39 4.82
C LEU A 40 -0.76 9.46 4.60
N SER A 41 0.08 9.30 3.58
CA SER A 41 1.05 10.32 3.21
C SER A 41 0.34 11.64 2.93
N PRO A 42 0.92 12.79 3.32
CA PRO A 42 0.34 14.08 2.98
C PRO A 42 0.19 14.19 1.46
N PRO A 43 -0.91 14.82 0.97
CA PRO A 43 -1.08 15.06 -0.45
C PRO A 43 0.09 15.94 -0.91
N SER A 44 1.01 15.35 -1.65
CA SER A 44 2.23 16.03 -2.03
C SER A 44 1.93 16.92 -3.24
N GLU A 45 1.89 18.24 -3.07
CA GLU A 45 1.93 19.17 -4.23
C GLU A 45 3.31 19.14 -4.92
N ARG A 46 4.34 18.65 -4.19
CA ARG A 46 5.69 18.45 -4.70
C ARG A 46 6.05 16.97 -4.76
N CYS A 47 5.68 16.37 -5.88
CA CYS A 47 6.59 15.66 -6.78
C CYS A 47 5.72 14.75 -7.65
N LEU A 48 5.54 15.17 -8.90
CA LEU A 48 5.17 14.30 -10.00
C LEU A 48 5.85 12.92 -9.85
N PRO A 49 5.15 11.81 -10.12
CA PRO A 49 5.58 10.44 -9.84
C PRO A 49 6.83 9.96 -10.62
N LEU A 50 7.57 10.87 -11.27
CA LEU A 50 8.73 10.56 -12.12
C LEU A 50 10.09 10.71 -11.42
N ALA A 51 10.29 11.69 -10.54
CA ALA A 51 11.60 11.87 -9.88
C ALA A 51 11.89 10.80 -8.83
N VAL A 52 10.83 10.31 -8.18
CA VAL A 52 10.88 9.15 -7.28
C VAL A 52 10.89 7.85 -8.10
N MET A 53 10.20 7.73 -9.24
CA MET A 53 10.35 6.54 -10.11
C MET A 53 11.76 6.32 -10.66
N HIS A 54 12.57 7.38 -10.85
CA HIS A 54 13.93 7.22 -11.35
C HIS A 54 14.96 6.83 -10.26
N THR A 55 14.62 6.98 -8.98
CA THR A 55 15.48 6.56 -7.85
C THR A 55 14.91 5.40 -7.05
N VAL A 56 13.61 5.17 -7.12
CA VAL A 56 12.91 3.95 -6.71
C VAL A 56 13.07 2.97 -7.87
N ALA A 57 14.28 2.44 -7.95
CA ALA A 57 14.72 1.47 -8.93
C ALA A 57 13.65 0.39 -9.16
N VAL A 58 13.70 -0.24 -10.33
CA VAL A 58 12.90 -1.41 -10.75
C VAL A 58 12.89 -2.57 -9.73
N GLY A 59 13.69 -2.51 -8.66
CA GLY A 59 13.69 -3.42 -7.50
C GLY A 59 13.01 -2.93 -6.20
N ALA A 60 12.49 -1.71 -6.12
CA ALA A 60 11.88 -1.18 -4.89
C ALA A 60 10.39 -1.54 -4.71
N ARG A 61 9.73 -2.03 -5.77
CA ARG A 61 8.42 -2.67 -5.65
C ARG A 61 8.60 -4.03 -4.98
N CYS A 62 8.43 -4.05 -3.66
CA CYS A 62 8.65 -5.20 -2.80
C CYS A 62 7.44 -6.14 -2.73
N LEU A 63 6.23 -5.64 -3.00
CA LEU A 63 5.01 -6.43 -2.92
C LEU A 63 3.85 -5.85 -3.72
N VAL A 64 2.90 -6.71 -4.03
CA VAL A 64 1.58 -6.35 -4.55
C VAL A 64 0.55 -6.88 -3.58
N MET A 65 -0.43 -6.05 -3.24
CA MET A 65 -1.54 -6.35 -2.35
C MET A 65 -2.83 -6.19 -3.15
N GLU A 66 -3.70 -7.19 -3.09
CA GLU A 66 -5.03 -7.09 -3.69
C GLU A 66 -6.09 -7.58 -2.71
N SER A 67 -7.21 -6.85 -2.62
CA SER A 67 -8.36 -7.30 -1.85
C SER A 67 -9.13 -8.35 -2.61
N ARG A 68 -9.81 -9.25 -1.89
CA ARG A 68 -10.78 -10.11 -2.57
C ARG A 68 -11.95 -9.26 -3.09
N PRO A 69 -12.46 -9.52 -4.31
CA PRO A 69 -13.70 -8.92 -4.74
C PRO A 69 -14.82 -9.37 -3.80
N PRO A 70 -15.79 -8.49 -3.48
CA PRO A 70 -16.95 -8.88 -2.68
C PRO A 70 -17.71 -10.01 -3.39
N LYS A 71 -18.24 -10.95 -2.61
CA LYS A 71 -18.99 -12.10 -3.14
C LYS A 71 -20.37 -11.69 -3.70
N ALA A 72 -20.90 -10.55 -3.26
CA ALA A 72 -22.15 -9.99 -3.73
C ALA A 72 -21.94 -8.53 -4.19
N ALA A 73 -22.58 -8.15 -5.29
CA ALA A 73 -22.50 -6.80 -5.86
C ALA A 73 -23.26 -5.73 -5.04
N ASP A 74 -24.03 -6.16 -4.04
CA ASP A 74 -24.97 -5.33 -3.26
C ASP A 74 -24.49 -5.09 -1.81
N GLU A 75 -23.33 -5.63 -1.44
CA GLU A 75 -22.72 -5.30 -0.15
C GLU A 75 -22.03 -3.93 -0.21
N PRO A 76 -22.11 -3.13 0.86
CA PRO A 76 -21.39 -1.86 0.93
C PRO A 76 -19.89 -2.11 0.67
N PRO A 77 -19.22 -1.22 -0.10
CA PRO A 77 -17.82 -1.41 -0.45
C PRO A 77 -17.01 -1.56 0.85
N PRO A 78 -16.15 -2.59 0.96
CA PRO A 78 -15.33 -2.79 2.14
C PRO A 78 -14.58 -1.50 2.49
N PRO A 79 -14.34 -1.20 3.77
CA PRO A 79 -13.60 0.00 4.19
C PRO A 79 -12.24 0.14 3.47
N LEU A 80 -11.60 -0.97 3.14
CA LEU A 80 -10.40 -1.03 2.31
C LEU A 80 -10.58 -0.50 0.88
N VAL A 81 -11.71 -0.80 0.23
CA VAL A 81 -12.03 -0.29 -1.13
C VAL A 81 -12.30 1.22 -1.07
N ALA A 82 -12.98 1.69 -0.03
CA ALA A 82 -13.16 3.12 0.20
C ALA A 82 -11.81 3.84 0.42
N MET A 83 -10.90 3.24 1.21
CA MET A 83 -9.55 3.76 1.41
C MET A 83 -8.75 3.78 0.09
N HIS A 84 -8.85 2.74 -0.73
CA HIS A 84 -8.21 2.67 -2.05
C HIS A 84 -8.70 3.79 -2.96
N ALA A 85 -10.02 3.99 -3.06
CA ALA A 85 -10.62 5.05 -3.85
C ALA A 85 -10.18 6.44 -3.35
N ALA A 86 -10.11 6.65 -2.03
CA ALA A 86 -9.60 7.90 -1.45
C ALA A 86 -8.12 8.13 -1.76
N CYS A 87 -7.28 7.10 -1.65
CA CYS A 87 -5.85 7.17 -1.99
C CYS A 87 -5.65 7.50 -3.47
N LEU A 88 -6.43 6.87 -4.35
CA LEU A 88 -6.37 7.10 -5.79
C LEU A 88 -6.84 8.51 -6.15
N ARG A 89 -7.93 8.99 -5.54
CA ARG A 89 -8.49 10.32 -5.80
C ARG A 89 -7.59 11.44 -5.29
N ASP A 90 -7.05 11.28 -4.09
CA ASP A 90 -6.23 12.31 -3.43
C ASP A 90 -4.74 12.16 -3.75
N ASN A 91 -4.37 11.18 -4.59
CA ASN A 91 -2.99 10.80 -4.91
C ASN A 91 -2.13 10.58 -3.66
N LYS A 92 -2.71 9.92 -2.66
CA LYS A 92 -2.09 9.59 -1.36
C LYS A 92 -1.64 8.14 -1.35
N THR A 93 -0.67 7.85 -0.49
CA THR A 93 -0.20 6.48 -0.23
C THR A 93 -0.49 6.12 1.22
N ALA A 94 -0.85 4.87 1.49
CA ALA A 94 -0.98 4.40 2.86
C ALA A 94 0.41 4.01 3.39
N VAL A 95 0.83 4.65 4.48
CA VAL A 95 2.15 4.46 5.09
C VAL A 95 2.05 3.47 6.23
N VAL A 96 2.89 2.45 6.17
CA VAL A 96 2.99 1.38 7.16
C VAL A 96 4.40 1.44 7.74
N PRO A 97 4.57 1.92 8.99
CA PRO A 97 5.87 1.98 9.62
C PRO A 97 6.37 0.57 9.94
N LEU A 98 7.59 0.26 9.49
CA LEU A 98 8.27 -1.02 9.69
C LEU A 98 9.50 -0.88 10.60
N GLY A 99 9.45 0.04 11.57
CA GLY A 99 10.58 0.37 12.44
C GLY A 99 11.51 1.36 11.76
N GLU A 100 12.58 0.85 11.14
CA GLU A 100 13.61 1.66 10.45
C GLU A 100 13.31 1.93 8.97
N GLU A 101 12.30 1.24 8.42
CA GLU A 101 11.79 1.43 7.07
C GLU A 101 10.31 1.83 7.12
N GLU A 102 9.83 2.50 6.08
CA GLU A 102 8.43 2.76 5.85
C GLU A 102 7.97 2.04 4.57
N LEU A 103 6.85 1.33 4.65
CA LEU A 103 6.21 0.72 3.50
C LEU A 103 5.10 1.65 3.00
N HIS A 104 5.28 2.15 1.79
CA HIS A 104 4.31 2.99 1.09
C HIS A 104 3.44 2.13 0.18
N LEU A 105 2.15 2.11 0.46
CA LEU A 105 1.14 1.40 -0.31
C LEU A 105 0.48 2.38 -1.29
N VAL A 106 0.80 2.24 -2.57
CA VAL A 106 0.27 3.06 -3.65
C VAL A 106 -1.00 2.41 -4.20
N ALA A 107 -2.13 3.11 -4.16
CA ALA A 107 -3.36 2.64 -4.77
C ALA A 107 -3.21 2.63 -6.30
N MET A 108 -3.41 1.46 -6.90
CA MET A 108 -3.34 1.27 -8.34
C MET A 108 -4.70 0.85 -8.89
N THR A 109 -5.03 1.30 -10.10
CA THR A 109 -6.19 0.77 -10.83
C THR A 109 -5.83 -0.61 -11.37
N SER A 110 -6.59 -1.64 -10.96
CA SER A 110 -6.45 -2.94 -11.59
C SER A 110 -6.96 -2.84 -13.03
N GLY A 111 -6.18 -3.31 -14.01
CA GLY A 111 -6.65 -3.41 -15.40
C GLY A 111 -7.82 -4.37 -15.58
N ARG A 112 -8.13 -5.18 -14.55
CA ARG A 112 -9.40 -5.91 -14.45
C ARG A 112 -10.42 -4.95 -13.88
N ASN A 113 -11.39 -4.59 -14.71
CA ASN A 113 -12.50 -3.65 -14.48
C ASN A 113 -13.47 -4.13 -13.36
N LEU A 114 -12.91 -4.38 -12.17
CA LEU A 114 -13.59 -4.82 -10.97
C LEU A 114 -13.82 -3.57 -10.12
N THR A 115 -15.01 -3.01 -10.23
CA THR A 115 -15.44 -1.77 -9.56
C THR A 115 -15.38 -1.81 -8.03
N ASN A 116 -15.06 -2.96 -7.43
CA ASN A 116 -15.02 -3.17 -5.97
C ASN A 116 -13.75 -3.92 -5.53
N HIS A 117 -12.61 -3.65 -6.18
CA HIS A 117 -11.36 -4.32 -5.88
C HIS A 117 -10.24 -3.32 -5.57
N ALA A 118 -9.69 -3.39 -4.36
CA ALA A 118 -8.56 -2.58 -3.96
C ALA A 118 -7.26 -3.26 -4.41
N CYS A 119 -6.46 -2.58 -5.22
CA CYS A 119 -5.12 -3.01 -5.58
C CYS A 119 -4.10 -1.97 -5.07
N PHE A 120 -3.13 -2.43 -4.29
CA PHE A 120 -2.07 -1.61 -3.74
C PHE A 120 -0.71 -2.19 -4.11
N TRP A 121 0.21 -1.34 -4.54
CA TRP A 121 1.60 -1.72 -4.74
C TRP A 121 2.43 -1.20 -3.57
N GLY A 122 3.19 -2.08 -2.93
CA GLY A 122 4.01 -1.74 -1.78
C GLY A 122 5.44 -1.42 -2.20
N TYR A 123 5.93 -0.28 -1.71
CA TYR A 123 7.29 0.20 -1.91
C TYR A 123 7.94 0.41 -0.55
N LYS A 124 9.10 -0.21 -0.34
CA LYS A 124 9.90 0.05 0.86
C LYS A 124 10.73 1.30 0.65
N VAL A 125 10.68 2.20 1.62
CA VAL A 125 11.44 3.45 1.66
C VAL A 125 12.20 3.48 2.99
N PRO A 126 13.53 3.59 2.99
CA PRO A 126 14.29 3.72 4.24
C PRO A 126 14.01 5.09 4.88
N PHE A 127 13.89 5.11 6.21
CA PHE A 127 13.55 6.34 6.97
C PHE A 127 14.58 7.47 6.76
N GLU A 128 15.85 7.12 6.53
CA GLU A 128 16.95 8.08 6.32
C GLU A 128 16.81 8.95 5.06
N LEU A 129 16.09 8.50 4.03
CA LEU A 129 15.86 9.30 2.81
C LEU A 129 14.82 10.41 2.98
N ILE A 130 14.00 10.32 4.03
CA ILE A 130 12.90 11.26 4.28
C ILE A 130 13.44 12.50 5.01
N HIS A 131 14.33 12.30 6.00
CA HIS A 131 14.95 13.39 6.76
C HIS A 131 16.07 14.11 6.00
N PHE A 132 16.80 13.45 5.09
CA PHE A 132 17.91 14.08 4.37
C PHE A 132 17.47 15.14 3.33
N LYS A 133 16.16 15.26 3.07
CA LYS A 133 15.62 16.19 2.07
C LYS A 133 15.01 17.47 2.67
N GLU A 134 14.97 17.58 4.00
CA GLU A 134 14.53 18.77 4.74
C GLU A 134 15.70 19.61 5.31
N SER A 135 16.96 19.27 5.01
CA SER A 135 18.15 20.03 5.41
C SER A 135 18.70 20.93 4.30
#